data_AF-A0A8X7UJ09-F1
#
_entry.id   AF-A0A8X7UJ09-F1
#
_cell.length_a   1.000
_cell.length_b   1.000
_cell.length_c   1.000
_cell.angle_alpha   90.00
_cell.angle_beta   90.00
_cell.angle_gamma   90.00
#
_symmetry.space_group_name_H-M   'P 1'
#
loop_
_entity.id
_entity.type
_entity.pdbx_description
1 polymer ?
#
loop_
_entity_poly.entity_id
_entity_poly.type
_entity_poly.pdbx_seq_one_letter_code
_entity_poly.pdbx_strand_id
1 'polypeptide(L)'
;MQTRNTFSWIREEITRSISVSLMIYIITWASISSAYPIFAQQNYENPREATGRIVCANCHLASKPVDIEVPQAVLPDTVFEAVVKIPYDMQLKQVLANGKKGVLNVGAPDRISPEMKEKIGNLSFQNYRHVPGQKYSEITFPILAPDPATNKDVHFLKYPIYVGGNRGRGQIYPDGSKSNNTVYNATAGGIISKILRKEKGGYEITIVDVSNECQVIDIIPRNFFFYDISSDDCTRKVLGCRKESGEKES
;
A
#
# COMPACT_ATOMS: atom_id res chain seq x y z
N MET A 1 -12.41 -63.19 1.76
CA MET A 1 -11.09 -62.49 1.74
C MET A 1 -11.06 -61.25 0.82
N GLN A 2 -12.12 -60.94 0.06
CA GLN A 2 -12.16 -59.81 -0.89
C GLN A 2 -12.60 -58.46 -0.31
N THR A 3 -13.33 -58.42 0.80
CA THR A 3 -13.92 -57.19 1.38
C THR A 3 -12.94 -56.31 2.16
N ARG A 4 -11.78 -56.84 2.57
CA ARG A 4 -10.73 -56.05 3.27
C ARG A 4 -9.93 -55.18 2.31
N ASN A 5 -9.69 -55.64 1.08
CA ASN A 5 -8.91 -54.91 0.08
C ASN A 5 -9.69 -53.74 -0.52
N THR A 6 -11.01 -53.90 -0.71
CA THR A 6 -11.87 -52.80 -1.19
C THR A 6 -11.98 -51.68 -0.17
N PHE A 7 -12.08 -52.00 1.12
CA PHE A 7 -12.12 -50.99 2.18
C PHE A 7 -10.79 -50.24 2.32
N SER A 8 -9.66 -50.93 2.17
CA SER A 8 -8.31 -50.33 2.12
C SER A 8 -8.18 -49.35 0.95
N TRP A 9 -8.60 -49.77 -0.24
CA TRP A 9 -8.52 -48.96 -1.46
C TRP A 9 -9.41 -47.71 -1.40
N ILE A 10 -10.62 -47.85 -0.87
CA ILE A 10 -11.53 -46.71 -0.63
C ILE A 10 -10.92 -45.73 0.38
N ARG A 11 -10.26 -46.22 1.44
CA ARG A 11 -9.63 -45.37 2.45
C ARG A 11 -8.44 -44.59 1.89
N GLU A 12 -7.62 -45.20 1.03
CA GLU A 12 -6.52 -44.52 0.34
C GLU A 12 -7.04 -43.44 -0.62
N GLU A 13 -8.09 -43.73 -1.37
CA GLU A 13 -8.68 -42.78 -2.32
C GLU A 13 -9.32 -41.58 -1.60
N ILE A 14 -9.99 -41.82 -0.47
CA ILE A 14 -10.51 -40.75 0.40
C ILE A 14 -9.37 -39.91 0.98
N THR A 15 -8.30 -40.54 1.47
CA THR A 15 -7.16 -39.82 2.04
C THR A 15 -6.45 -38.96 1.00
N ARG A 16 -6.32 -39.48 -0.24
CA ARG A 16 -5.75 -38.72 -1.38
C ARG A 16 -6.65 -37.55 -1.77
N SER A 17 -7.97 -37.74 -1.78
CA SER A 17 -8.95 -36.69 -2.07
C SER A 17 -8.94 -35.57 -1.03
N ILE A 18 -8.86 -35.90 0.26
CA ILE A 18 -8.75 -34.93 1.35
C ILE A 18 -7.43 -34.16 1.26
N SER A 19 -6.30 -34.85 1.02
CA SER A 19 -4.98 -34.24 0.81
C SER A 19 -4.99 -33.23 -0.34
N VAL A 20 -5.55 -33.61 -1.50
CA VAL A 20 -5.63 -32.71 -2.68
C VAL A 20 -6.54 -31.51 -2.39
N SER A 21 -7.68 -31.73 -1.71
CA SER A 21 -8.59 -30.65 -1.32
C SER A 21 -7.94 -29.67 -0.33
N LEU A 22 -7.15 -30.17 0.61
CA LEU A 22 -6.41 -29.34 1.58
C LEU A 22 -5.31 -28.52 0.89
N MET A 23 -4.59 -29.09 -0.08
CA MET A 23 -3.60 -28.35 -0.87
C MET A 23 -4.24 -27.28 -1.75
N ILE A 24 -5.40 -27.54 -2.36
CA ILE A 24 -6.17 -26.54 -3.12
C ILE A 24 -6.70 -25.43 -2.20
N TYR A 25 -7.12 -25.75 -0.97
CA TYR A 25 -7.51 -24.77 0.03
C TYR A 25 -6.34 -23.84 0.42
N ILE A 26 -5.13 -24.40 0.58
CA ILE A 26 -3.92 -23.61 0.88
C ILE A 26 -3.50 -22.71 -0.30
N ILE A 27 -3.64 -23.19 -1.55
CA ILE A 27 -3.29 -22.40 -2.75
C ILE A 27 -4.34 -21.31 -3.06
N THR A 28 -5.61 -21.51 -2.67
CA THR A 28 -6.69 -20.53 -2.86
C THR A 28 -6.76 -19.47 -1.76
N TRP A 29 -5.98 -19.60 -0.68
CA TRP A 29 -5.60 -18.47 0.16
C TRP A 29 -4.66 -17.57 -0.64
N ALA A 30 -5.27 -16.71 -1.46
CA ALA A 30 -4.60 -15.53 -1.97
C ALA A 30 -3.95 -14.83 -0.78
N SER A 31 -2.63 -14.62 -0.84
CA SER A 31 -1.93 -13.78 0.09
C SER A 31 -2.70 -12.46 0.15
N ILE A 32 -3.41 -12.25 1.26
CA ILE A 32 -4.04 -10.97 1.51
C ILE A 32 -2.87 -10.01 1.56
N SER A 33 -2.71 -9.21 0.51
CA SER A 33 -1.76 -8.12 0.51
C SER A 33 -2.31 -7.09 1.50
N SER A 34 -1.98 -7.31 2.77
CA SER A 34 -2.22 -6.42 3.89
C SER A 34 -1.19 -5.33 3.84
N ALA A 35 -1.37 -4.42 2.92
CA ALA A 35 -0.82 -3.09 3.08
C ALA A 35 -1.83 -2.29 3.97
N TYR A 36 -1.60 -1.15 4.59
CA TYR A 36 -0.59 -0.13 4.40
C TYR A 36 -0.12 0.50 5.74
N PRO A 37 -0.86 0.48 6.88
CA PRO A 37 -0.23 0.85 8.18
C PRO A 37 0.43 -0.28 9.02
N ILE A 38 0.24 -1.57 8.73
CA ILE A 38 0.86 -2.70 9.45
C ILE A 38 2.36 -2.71 9.19
N PHE A 39 2.76 -2.36 7.96
CA PHE A 39 4.16 -2.16 7.64
C PHE A 39 4.75 -1.00 8.42
N ALA A 40 4.02 0.09 8.64
CA ALA A 40 4.49 1.15 9.52
C ALA A 40 4.64 0.64 10.97
N GLN A 41 3.63 -0.08 11.49
CA GLN A 41 3.64 -0.63 12.85
C GLN A 41 4.74 -1.68 13.10
N GLN A 42 5.08 -2.48 12.09
CA GLN A 42 6.10 -3.53 12.18
C GLN A 42 7.51 -3.00 12.04
N ASN A 43 7.71 -1.95 11.24
CA ASN A 43 9.06 -1.46 10.90
C ASN A 43 9.47 -0.20 11.66
N TYR A 44 8.53 0.48 12.32
CA TYR A 44 8.79 1.73 13.03
C TYR A 44 8.13 1.70 14.41
N GLU A 45 8.94 1.91 15.44
CA GLU A 45 8.45 2.06 16.81
C GLU A 45 7.57 3.31 16.95
N ASN A 46 8.04 4.43 16.37
CA ASN A 46 7.32 5.69 16.32
C ASN A 46 6.89 6.01 14.89
N PRO A 47 5.58 6.24 14.64
CA PRO A 47 5.07 6.52 13.30
C PRO A 47 5.40 7.95 12.80
N ARG A 48 5.94 8.80 13.68
CA ARG A 48 6.37 10.17 13.40
C ARG A 48 7.84 10.33 13.77
N GLU A 49 8.64 10.71 12.78
CA GLU A 49 10.06 11.01 12.94
C GLU A 49 10.25 12.34 13.70
N ALA A 50 11.45 12.57 14.25
CA ALA A 50 11.78 13.82 14.95
C ALA A 50 11.64 15.07 14.04
N THR A 51 11.78 14.89 12.73
CA THR A 51 11.55 15.92 11.71
C THR A 51 10.07 16.30 11.56
N GLY A 52 9.16 15.54 12.17
CA GLY A 52 7.73 15.67 12.02
C GLY A 52 7.14 14.87 10.84
N ARG A 53 7.98 14.24 10.01
CA ARG A 53 7.58 13.39 8.89
C ARG A 53 6.92 12.10 9.40
N ILE A 54 5.82 11.69 8.74
CA ILE A 54 5.14 10.42 9.02
C ILE A 54 5.77 9.32 8.16
N VAL A 55 6.09 8.18 8.77
CA VAL A 55 6.87 7.08 8.16
C VAL A 55 6.21 6.46 6.93
N CYS A 56 4.88 6.62 6.76
CA CYS A 56 4.15 6.24 5.55
C CYS A 56 4.75 6.87 4.28
N ALA A 57 5.35 8.05 4.39
CA ALA A 57 6.00 8.75 3.28
C ALA A 57 7.25 8.04 2.74
N ASN A 58 7.78 7.03 3.45
CA ASN A 58 8.92 6.24 2.99
C ASN A 58 8.52 5.22 1.91
N CYS A 59 7.24 4.81 1.90
CA CYS A 59 6.69 3.92 0.87
C CYS A 59 5.77 4.66 -0.12
N HIS A 60 5.11 5.73 0.34
CA HIS A 60 4.19 6.56 -0.44
C HIS A 60 4.87 7.89 -0.79
N LEU A 61 5.57 7.90 -1.93
CA LEU A 61 6.47 8.99 -2.31
C LEU A 61 5.73 10.20 -2.89
N ALA A 62 4.51 9.99 -3.41
CA ALA A 62 3.69 11.06 -3.94
C ALA A 62 2.99 11.83 -2.80
N SER A 63 3.11 13.15 -2.81
CA SER A 63 2.41 14.02 -1.85
C SER A 63 1.07 14.47 -2.41
N LYS A 64 0.01 14.32 -1.63
CA LYS A 64 -1.34 14.80 -1.92
C LYS A 64 -1.97 15.27 -0.58
N PRO A 65 -2.89 16.26 -0.60
CA PRO A 65 -3.39 16.87 0.62
C PRO A 65 -4.25 15.92 1.46
N VAL A 66 -4.22 16.13 2.76
CA VAL A 66 -5.05 15.49 3.79
C VAL A 66 -5.47 16.59 4.74
N ASP A 67 -6.76 16.69 5.02
CA ASP A 67 -7.32 17.67 5.93
C ASP A 67 -7.81 17.00 7.21
N ILE A 68 -7.82 17.76 8.30
CA ILE A 68 -8.38 17.35 9.58
C ILE A 68 -9.23 18.50 10.16
N GLU A 69 -10.44 18.17 10.57
CA GLU A 69 -11.36 19.07 11.25
C GLU A 69 -11.58 18.55 12.67
N VAL A 70 -11.36 19.42 13.65
CA VAL A 70 -11.55 19.14 15.08
C VAL A 70 -12.21 20.37 15.74
N PRO A 71 -12.93 20.18 16.85
CA PRO A 71 -13.41 21.29 17.66
C PRO A 71 -12.26 22.19 18.11
N GLN A 72 -12.52 23.49 18.22
CA GLN A 72 -11.53 24.46 18.69
C GLN A 72 -11.02 24.14 20.11
N ALA A 73 -11.92 23.67 20.98
CA ALA A 73 -11.63 23.30 22.36
C ALA A 73 -12.58 22.17 22.79
N VAL A 74 -12.11 21.37 23.75
CA VAL A 74 -12.85 20.23 24.31
C VAL A 74 -12.72 20.24 25.83
N LEU A 75 -13.77 19.80 26.52
CA LEU A 75 -13.72 19.67 27.97
C LEU A 75 -13.02 18.35 28.37
N PRO A 76 -12.47 18.25 29.59
CA PRO A 76 -11.98 16.99 30.16
C PRO A 76 -13.00 15.86 30.09
N ASP A 77 -12.52 14.63 29.98
CA ASP A 77 -13.32 13.39 29.98
C ASP A 77 -14.51 13.41 28.99
N THR A 78 -14.35 14.15 27.88
CA THR A 78 -15.40 14.31 26.86
C THR A 78 -14.94 13.66 25.56
N VAL A 79 -15.84 12.89 24.93
CA VAL A 79 -15.61 12.35 23.59
C VAL A 79 -15.93 13.43 22.55
N PHE A 80 -15.00 13.68 21.63
CA PHE A 80 -15.18 14.60 20.51
C PHE A 80 -14.80 13.92 19.19
N GLU A 81 -15.26 14.49 18.09
CA GLU A 81 -15.02 13.94 16.76
C GLU A 81 -13.87 14.68 16.06
N ALA A 82 -12.92 13.93 15.51
CA ALA A 82 -11.92 14.41 14.58
C ALA A 82 -12.22 13.84 13.19
N VAL A 83 -12.56 14.71 12.24
CA VAL A 83 -12.90 14.32 10.87
C VAL A 83 -11.67 14.46 9.99
N VAL A 84 -11.16 13.35 9.47
CA VAL A 84 -10.03 13.32 8.53
C VAL A 84 -10.56 13.18 7.11
N LYS A 85 -10.19 14.10 6.24
CA LYS A 85 -10.58 14.10 4.82
C LYS A 85 -9.36 13.73 3.98
N ILE A 86 -9.53 12.71 3.15
CA ILE A 86 -8.54 12.25 2.17
C ILE A 86 -9.19 12.43 0.79
N PRO A 87 -9.31 13.69 0.31
CA PRO A 87 -10.01 13.96 -0.95
C PRO A 87 -9.32 13.20 -2.07
N TYR A 88 -10.03 12.75 -3.11
CA TYR A 88 -9.46 12.30 -4.38
C TYR A 88 -10.49 12.26 -5.50
N ASP A 89 -10.02 12.30 -6.74
CA ASP A 89 -10.89 12.16 -7.90
C ASP A 89 -11.34 10.70 -8.07
N MET A 90 -12.63 10.48 -7.82
CA MET A 90 -13.26 9.16 -7.88
C MET A 90 -13.35 8.58 -9.29
N GLN A 91 -13.15 9.39 -10.34
CA GLN A 91 -13.09 8.90 -11.72
C GLN A 91 -11.74 8.24 -12.04
N LEU A 92 -10.70 8.58 -11.28
CA LEU A 92 -9.36 8.02 -11.48
C LEU A 92 -9.27 6.57 -11.01
N LYS A 93 -8.56 5.76 -11.81
CA LYS A 93 -8.25 4.37 -11.49
C LYS A 93 -6.74 4.22 -11.27
N GLN A 94 -6.36 3.36 -10.34
CA GLN A 94 -4.96 2.99 -10.10
C GLN A 94 -4.62 1.63 -10.70
N VAL A 95 -3.34 1.32 -10.75
CA VAL A 95 -2.87 0.01 -11.22
C VAL A 95 -2.73 -0.92 -10.04
N LEU A 96 -3.45 -2.04 -10.13
CA LEU A 96 -3.45 -3.10 -9.13
C LEU A 96 -2.20 -3.98 -9.28
N ALA A 97 -1.95 -4.84 -8.28
CA ALA A 97 -0.83 -5.77 -8.31
C ALA A 97 -0.84 -6.71 -9.54
N ASN A 98 -2.03 -7.04 -10.06
CA ASN A 98 -2.19 -7.86 -11.27
C ASN A 98 -1.95 -7.09 -12.59
N GLY A 99 -1.68 -5.78 -12.52
CA GLY A 99 -1.49 -4.89 -13.66
C GLY A 99 -2.78 -4.31 -14.26
N LYS A 100 -3.97 -4.69 -13.81
CA LYS A 100 -5.24 -4.11 -14.28
C LYS A 100 -5.52 -2.77 -13.59
N LYS A 101 -6.33 -1.92 -14.24
CA LYS A 101 -6.84 -0.67 -13.65
C LYS A 101 -8.00 -0.98 -12.69
N GLY A 102 -7.98 -0.41 -11.49
CA GLY A 102 -8.98 -0.62 -10.44
C GLY A 102 -9.14 0.60 -9.53
N VAL A 103 -10.07 0.51 -8.58
CA VAL A 103 -10.40 1.59 -7.65
C VAL A 103 -9.25 1.90 -6.67
N LEU A 104 -9.22 3.13 -6.15
CA LEU A 104 -8.31 3.54 -5.10
C LEU A 104 -8.86 3.14 -3.73
N ASN A 105 -7.96 2.68 -2.85
CA ASN A 105 -8.25 2.50 -1.44
C ASN A 105 -7.67 3.67 -0.67
N VAL A 106 -8.30 4.03 0.45
CA VAL A 106 -7.80 5.04 1.37
C VAL A 106 -7.49 4.42 2.72
N GLY A 107 -6.61 5.06 3.48
CA GLY A 107 -6.28 4.64 4.84
C GLY A 107 -5.67 5.77 5.64
N ALA A 108 -6.02 5.82 6.92
CA ALA A 108 -5.40 6.64 7.95
C ALA A 108 -5.01 5.72 9.12
N PRO A 109 -3.87 5.97 9.80
CA PRO A 109 -3.48 5.22 10.98
C PRO A 109 -4.35 5.61 12.17
N ASP A 110 -4.85 4.62 12.90
CA ASP A 110 -5.50 4.83 14.18
C ASP A 110 -5.08 3.75 15.18
N ARG A 111 -4.73 4.18 16.39
CA ARG A 111 -4.40 3.33 17.54
C ARG A 111 -5.36 3.73 18.67
N ILE A 112 -6.55 3.13 18.67
CA ILE A 112 -7.48 3.22 19.81
C ILE A 112 -7.04 2.17 20.84
N SER A 113 -6.74 2.61 22.07
CA SER A 113 -6.42 1.69 23.17
C SER A 113 -7.67 0.90 23.62
N PRO A 114 -7.51 -0.29 24.22
CA PRO A 114 -8.65 -1.08 24.72
C PRO A 114 -9.51 -0.32 25.72
N GLU A 115 -8.89 0.50 26.57
CA GLU A 115 -9.55 1.37 27.56
C GLU A 115 -10.44 2.43 26.87
N MET A 116 -9.96 3.02 25.78
CA MET A 116 -10.70 4.01 25.02
C MET A 116 -11.88 3.38 24.26
N LYS A 117 -11.73 2.12 23.84
CA LYS A 117 -12.79 1.35 23.18
C LYS A 117 -13.99 1.07 24.10
N GLU A 118 -13.75 0.82 25.39
CA GLU A 118 -14.83 0.67 26.38
C GLU A 118 -15.56 2.00 26.62
N LYS A 119 -14.83 3.12 26.70
CA LYS A 119 -15.40 4.45 26.94
C LYS A 119 -16.15 5.03 25.74
N ILE A 120 -15.74 4.70 24.52
CA ILE A 120 -16.42 5.16 23.29
C ILE A 120 -17.65 4.27 22.93
N GLY A 121 -17.83 3.13 23.59
CA GLY A 121 -18.99 2.25 23.42
C GLY A 121 -19.07 1.58 22.04
N ASN A 122 -20.30 1.36 21.54
CA ASN A 122 -20.59 0.63 20.28
C ASN A 122 -20.50 1.50 19.01
N LEU A 123 -19.78 2.63 19.04
CA LEU A 123 -19.55 3.38 17.81
C LEU A 123 -18.86 2.46 16.79
N SER A 124 -19.39 2.45 15.57
CA SER A 124 -18.99 1.54 14.50
C SER A 124 -17.54 1.84 14.09
N PHE A 125 -16.59 1.22 14.77
CA PHE A 125 -15.19 1.26 14.38
C PHE A 125 -14.95 0.26 13.26
N GLN A 126 -14.47 0.75 12.13
CA GLN A 126 -13.75 -0.12 11.23
C GLN A 126 -12.37 -0.37 11.82
N ASN A 127 -12.25 -1.44 12.60
CA ASN A 127 -10.95 -2.01 12.92
C ASN A 127 -10.18 -2.19 11.62
N TYR A 128 -9.10 -1.42 11.45
CA TYR A 128 -8.00 -1.61 10.50
C TYR A 128 -8.36 -2.50 9.30
N ARG A 129 -9.14 -1.95 8.35
CA ARG A 129 -9.35 -2.59 7.04
C ARG A 129 -9.19 -1.53 5.99
N HIS A 130 -8.59 -1.91 4.86
CA HIS A 130 -8.65 -1.11 3.66
C HIS A 130 -10.09 -0.75 3.39
N VAL A 131 -10.38 0.54 3.48
CA VAL A 131 -11.70 1.04 3.13
C VAL A 131 -11.69 1.39 1.65
N PRO A 132 -12.70 0.93 0.88
CA PRO A 132 -12.88 1.38 -0.48
C PRO A 132 -12.95 2.91 -0.47
N GLY A 133 -12.04 3.58 -1.20
CA GLY A 133 -11.95 5.04 -1.19
C GLY A 133 -13.26 5.72 -1.58
N GLN A 134 -14.03 5.06 -2.46
CA GLN A 134 -15.32 5.55 -2.96
C GLN A 134 -16.37 5.74 -1.87
N LYS A 135 -16.22 5.04 -0.74
CA LYS A 135 -17.17 5.08 0.37
C LYS A 135 -16.65 5.91 1.56
N TYR A 136 -15.35 6.21 1.61
CA TYR A 136 -14.69 6.73 2.81
C TYR A 136 -13.68 7.85 2.49
N SER A 137 -14.10 8.85 1.70
CA SER A 137 -13.31 10.08 1.50
C SER A 137 -13.15 10.89 2.79
N GLU A 138 -14.05 10.67 3.76
CA GLU A 138 -14.02 11.26 5.10
C GLU A 138 -14.08 10.13 6.13
N ILE A 139 -13.27 10.25 7.17
CA ILE A 139 -13.15 9.28 8.26
C ILE A 139 -13.29 10.05 9.58
N THR A 140 -14.33 9.74 10.34
CA THR A 140 -14.56 10.36 11.65
C THR A 140 -13.98 9.48 12.75
N PHE A 141 -13.11 10.06 13.55
CA PHE A 141 -12.49 9.44 14.71
C PHE A 141 -13.10 10.01 15.99
N PRO A 142 -13.79 9.19 16.81
CA PRO A 142 -14.15 9.61 18.15
C PRO A 142 -12.92 9.54 19.05
N ILE A 143 -12.54 10.67 19.65
CA ILE A 143 -11.38 10.82 20.53
C ILE A 143 -11.88 11.21 21.91
N LEU A 144 -11.42 10.50 22.95
CA LEU A 144 -11.68 10.88 24.33
C LEU A 144 -10.61 11.86 24.82
N ALA A 145 -11.03 13.04 25.27
CA ALA A 145 -10.13 13.99 25.91
C ALA A 145 -9.73 13.49 27.31
N PRO A 146 -8.43 13.56 27.69
CA PRO A 146 -8.00 13.14 29.01
C PRO A 146 -8.45 14.13 30.09
N ASP A 147 -8.45 13.70 31.36
CA ASP A 147 -8.84 14.54 32.49
C ASP A 147 -7.64 14.87 33.41
N PRO A 148 -7.19 16.14 33.46
CA PRO A 148 -6.14 16.59 34.37
C PRO A 148 -6.43 16.43 35.86
N ALA A 149 -7.70 16.26 36.27
CA ALA A 149 -8.03 16.02 37.67
C ALA A 149 -7.66 14.60 38.12
N THR A 150 -7.74 13.63 37.20
CA THR A 150 -7.43 12.21 37.47
C THR A 150 -6.05 11.79 36.96
N ASN A 151 -5.54 12.44 35.92
CA ASN A 151 -4.22 12.18 35.36
C ASN A 151 -3.30 13.41 35.53
N LYS A 152 -2.25 13.26 36.35
CA LYS A 152 -1.32 14.36 36.68
C LYS A 152 -0.32 14.69 35.56
N ASP A 153 -0.19 13.82 34.55
CA ASP A 153 0.75 13.99 33.44
C ASP A 153 0.16 14.84 32.29
N VAL A 154 -1.14 15.17 32.37
CA VAL A 154 -1.84 16.02 31.40
C VAL A 154 -2.27 17.34 32.04
N HIS A 155 -2.28 18.41 31.25
CA HIS A 155 -2.54 19.76 31.72
C HIS A 155 -3.47 20.52 30.77
N PHE A 156 -4.11 21.57 31.25
CA PHE A 156 -4.91 22.46 30.39
C PHE A 156 -4.01 23.32 29.51
N LEU A 157 -3.75 22.86 28.30
CA LEU A 157 -2.90 23.52 27.31
C LEU A 157 -3.42 23.27 25.89
N LYS A 158 -2.84 23.99 24.92
CA LYS A 158 -3.10 23.73 23.50
C LYS A 158 -2.22 22.57 23.01
N TYR A 159 -2.84 21.44 22.66
CA TYR A 159 -2.16 20.27 22.12
C TYR A 159 -2.21 20.24 20.58
N PRO A 160 -1.10 19.90 19.90
CA PRO A 160 -1.13 19.66 18.46
C PRO A 160 -1.69 18.28 18.14
N ILE A 161 -2.45 18.17 17.05
CA ILE A 161 -2.89 16.90 16.46
C ILE A 161 -2.22 16.76 15.09
N TYR A 162 -1.58 15.62 14.84
CA TYR A 162 -0.93 15.31 13.57
C TYR A 162 -1.65 14.16 12.89
N VAL A 163 -1.90 14.31 11.58
CA VAL A 163 -2.56 13.30 10.77
C VAL A 163 -1.69 12.93 9.57
N GLY A 164 -1.69 11.64 9.24
CA GLY A 164 -1.17 11.14 7.97
C GLY A 164 -2.26 10.37 7.25
N GLY A 165 -2.51 10.67 5.98
CA GLY A 165 -3.47 9.96 5.16
C GLY A 165 -2.82 9.45 3.87
N ASN A 166 -3.27 8.30 3.39
CA ASN A 166 -2.83 7.77 2.11
C ASN A 166 -4.02 7.40 1.23
N ARG A 167 -3.85 7.59 -0.08
CA ARG A 167 -4.75 7.12 -1.13
C ARG A 167 -3.96 6.37 -2.21
N GLY A 168 -4.43 5.19 -2.58
CA GLY A 168 -3.79 4.33 -3.57
C GLY A 168 -2.59 3.54 -3.01
N ARG A 169 -1.93 2.80 -3.91
CA ARG A 169 -0.82 1.88 -3.57
C ARG A 169 0.53 2.59 -3.45
N GLY A 170 1.38 2.08 -2.55
CA GLY A 170 2.75 2.55 -2.36
C GLY A 170 3.69 2.23 -3.52
N GLN A 171 4.80 2.96 -3.61
CA GLN A 171 5.86 2.82 -4.62
C GLN A 171 6.90 1.78 -4.22
N ILE A 172 7.13 1.60 -2.91
CA ILE A 172 8.18 0.75 -2.34
C ILE A 172 7.57 -0.22 -1.33
N TYR A 173 8.05 -1.46 -1.33
CA TYR A 173 7.71 -2.48 -0.35
C TYR A 173 8.65 -2.43 0.87
N PRO A 174 8.27 -3.02 2.03
CA PRO A 174 9.12 -2.98 3.23
C PRO A 174 10.51 -3.60 3.06
N ASP A 175 10.66 -4.54 2.11
CA ASP A 175 11.95 -5.15 1.74
C ASP A 175 12.83 -4.24 0.86
N GLY A 176 12.38 -3.02 0.56
CA GLY A 176 13.05 -2.06 -0.33
C GLY A 176 12.79 -2.29 -1.81
N SER A 177 12.09 -3.36 -2.18
CA SER A 177 11.78 -3.64 -3.59
C SER A 177 10.74 -2.65 -4.15
N LYS A 178 10.90 -2.31 -5.43
CA LYS A 178 9.98 -1.42 -6.15
C LYS A 178 8.68 -2.13 -6.48
N SER A 179 7.55 -1.46 -6.26
CA SER A 179 6.24 -1.93 -6.70
C SER A 179 6.01 -1.63 -8.18
N ASN A 180 4.98 -2.23 -8.78
CA ASN A 180 4.52 -1.87 -10.13
C ASN A 180 3.75 -0.54 -10.18
N ASN A 181 3.78 0.29 -9.12
CA ASN A 181 3.16 1.61 -9.04
C ASN A 181 4.21 2.70 -8.81
N THR A 182 5.36 2.59 -9.48
CA THR A 182 6.47 3.55 -9.46
C THR A 182 7.08 3.69 -10.85
N VAL A 183 8.13 4.50 -11.01
CA VAL A 183 8.90 4.62 -12.26
C VAL A 183 10.10 3.67 -12.21
N TYR A 184 10.38 3.01 -13.33
CA TYR A 184 11.59 2.21 -13.52
C TYR A 184 12.56 2.98 -14.42
N ASN A 185 13.80 3.09 -13.94
CA ASN A 185 14.90 3.74 -14.64
C ASN A 185 15.84 2.65 -15.16
N ALA A 186 16.55 2.95 -16.25
CA ALA A 186 17.61 2.10 -16.77
C ALA A 186 18.71 1.89 -15.72
N THR A 187 19.18 0.65 -15.55
CA THR A 187 20.23 0.32 -14.57
C THR A 187 21.61 0.80 -15.02
N ALA A 188 21.84 0.89 -16.33
CA ALA A 188 23.08 1.36 -16.93
C ALA A 188 22.80 2.27 -18.13
N GLY A 189 23.75 3.16 -18.44
CA GLY A 189 23.77 3.89 -19.71
C GLY A 189 24.21 2.96 -20.84
N GLY A 190 23.60 3.10 -22.02
CA GLY A 190 23.96 2.27 -23.17
C GLY A 190 22.90 2.34 -24.26
N ILE A 191 23.06 1.47 -25.26
CA ILE A 191 22.12 1.31 -26.37
C ILE A 191 21.20 0.14 -26.06
N ILE A 192 19.89 0.34 -26.23
CA ILE A 192 18.92 -0.76 -26.12
C ILE A 192 19.09 -1.67 -27.33
N SER A 193 19.54 -2.91 -27.10
CA SER A 193 19.73 -3.90 -28.16
C SER A 193 18.48 -4.75 -28.37
N LYS A 194 17.68 -4.97 -27.34
CA LYS A 194 16.50 -5.85 -27.40
C LYS A 194 15.43 -5.43 -26.40
N ILE A 195 14.17 -5.52 -26.83
CA ILE A 195 13.00 -5.39 -25.96
C ILE A 195 12.13 -6.64 -26.17
N LEU A 196 12.01 -7.46 -25.14
CA LEU A 196 11.18 -8.67 -25.15
C LEU A 196 9.95 -8.48 -24.27
N ARG A 197 8.77 -8.73 -24.84
CA ARG A 197 7.52 -8.76 -24.06
C ARG A 197 7.33 -10.15 -23.46
N LYS A 198 7.10 -10.23 -22.14
CA LYS A 198 6.85 -11.49 -21.44
C LYS A 198 5.41 -11.97 -21.64
N GLU A 199 5.19 -13.28 -21.68
CA GLU A 199 3.87 -13.90 -21.82
C GLU A 199 2.91 -13.46 -20.70
N LYS A 200 3.43 -13.42 -19.48
CA LYS A 200 2.77 -12.89 -18.30
C LYS A 200 2.82 -11.35 -18.26
N GLY A 201 2.91 -10.65 -19.38
CA GLY A 201 3.03 -9.19 -19.45
C GLY A 201 4.31 -8.62 -18.81
N GLY A 202 4.56 -7.32 -19.05
CA GLY A 202 5.84 -6.70 -18.70
C GLY A 202 6.89 -6.90 -19.78
N TYR A 203 8.10 -6.41 -19.53
CA TYR A 203 9.17 -6.34 -20.51
C TYR A 203 10.51 -6.75 -19.92
N GLU A 204 11.37 -7.29 -20.77
CA GLU A 204 12.77 -7.51 -20.52
C GLU A 204 13.54 -6.67 -21.53
N ILE A 205 14.29 -5.69 -21.03
CA ILE A 205 15.05 -4.74 -21.84
C ILE A 205 16.52 -5.11 -21.70
N THR A 206 17.17 -5.32 -22.82
CA THR A 206 18.61 -5.55 -22.89
C THR A 206 19.30 -4.26 -23.28
N ILE A 207 20.19 -3.78 -22.43
CA ILE A 207 21.01 -2.59 -22.63
C ILE A 207 22.45 -3.06 -22.81
N VAL A 208 23.10 -2.59 -23.87
CA VAL A 208 24.51 -2.84 -24.14
C VAL A 208 25.27 -1.54 -23.92
N ASP A 209 26.20 -1.56 -22.97
CA ASP A 209 27.10 -0.45 -22.73
C ASP A 209 28.16 -0.43 -23.85
N VAL A 210 28.24 0.70 -24.54
CA VAL A 210 29.09 0.90 -25.72
C VAL A 210 30.58 0.98 -25.35
N SER A 211 30.90 1.19 -24.08
CA SER A 211 32.27 1.41 -23.61
C SER A 211 33.02 0.12 -23.24
N ASN A 212 32.30 -0.93 -22.82
CA ASN A 212 32.87 -2.16 -22.26
C ASN A 212 32.20 -3.44 -22.79
N GLU A 213 31.29 -3.32 -23.77
CA GLU A 213 30.46 -4.42 -24.32
C GLU A 213 29.68 -5.21 -23.26
N CYS A 214 29.53 -4.67 -22.05
CA CYS A 214 28.78 -5.32 -20.99
C CYS A 214 27.28 -5.20 -21.26
N GLN A 215 26.59 -6.33 -21.09
CA GLN A 215 25.16 -6.45 -21.29
C GLN A 215 24.44 -6.44 -19.93
N VAL A 216 23.48 -5.52 -19.79
CA VAL A 216 22.61 -5.44 -18.62
C VAL A 216 21.18 -5.74 -19.05
N ILE A 217 20.46 -6.47 -18.21
CA ILE A 217 19.08 -6.86 -18.46
C ILE A 217 18.17 -6.24 -17.39
N ASP A 218 17.31 -5.33 -17.82
CA ASP A 218 16.31 -4.68 -16.97
C ASP A 218 14.95 -5.38 -17.11
N ILE A 219 14.36 -5.74 -15.97
CA ILE A 219 13.05 -6.39 -15.92
C ILE A 219 12.00 -5.38 -15.47
N ILE A 220 11.06 -5.08 -16.36
CA ILE A 220 9.96 -4.16 -16.12
C ILE A 220 8.66 -4.95 -15.90
N PRO A 221 7.95 -4.75 -14.77
CA PRO A 221 6.69 -5.44 -14.51
C PRO A 221 5.56 -4.94 -15.44
N ARG A 222 4.37 -5.53 -15.32
CA ARG A 222 3.21 -5.16 -16.14
C ARG A 222 2.80 -3.70 -15.97
N ASN A 223 2.17 -3.16 -17.02
CA ASN A 223 1.48 -1.86 -17.05
C ASN A 223 2.40 -0.63 -17.04
N PHE A 224 3.44 -0.71 -17.86
CA PHE A 224 4.37 0.36 -18.14
C PHE A 224 4.36 0.71 -19.63
N PHE A 225 4.52 1.99 -19.90
CA PHE A 225 4.79 2.54 -21.23
C PHE A 225 6.20 3.11 -21.23
N PHE A 226 6.87 2.97 -22.37
CA PHE A 226 8.19 3.53 -22.59
C PHE A 226 8.07 5.00 -22.92
N TYR A 227 8.91 5.83 -22.31
CA TYR A 227 9.14 7.20 -22.75
C TYR A 227 10.64 7.41 -22.90
N ASP A 228 11.04 7.97 -24.03
CA ASP A 228 12.43 8.29 -24.33
C ASP A 228 12.72 9.69 -23.79
N ILE A 229 13.62 9.82 -22.81
CA ILE A 229 14.20 11.13 -22.46
C ILE A 229 15.39 11.31 -23.39
N SER A 230 15.14 11.88 -24.58
CA SER A 230 16.20 12.39 -25.43
C SER A 230 16.75 13.65 -24.76
N SER A 231 17.89 13.54 -24.08
CA SER A 231 18.75 14.70 -23.83
C SER A 231 19.22 15.24 -25.18
N ASP A 232 19.30 16.56 -25.37
CA ASP A 232 19.82 17.23 -26.59
C ASP A 232 21.29 16.87 -26.93
N ASP A 233 21.87 15.94 -26.18
CA ASP A 233 23.18 15.36 -26.40
C ASP A 233 22.96 13.97 -27.02
N CYS A 234 23.24 13.85 -28.33
CA CYS A 234 22.89 12.75 -29.23
C CYS A 234 23.51 11.37 -28.86
N THR A 235 24.09 11.26 -27.68
CA THR A 235 24.91 10.16 -27.16
C THR A 235 24.30 9.45 -25.95
N ARG A 236 23.20 9.95 -25.34
CA ARG A 236 22.53 9.27 -24.21
C ARG A 236 21.01 9.28 -24.35
N LYS A 237 20.45 8.15 -24.79
CA LYS A 237 19.02 7.86 -24.65
C LYS A 237 18.78 7.22 -23.29
N VAL A 238 18.05 7.89 -22.41
CA VAL A 238 17.61 7.31 -21.12
C VAL A 238 16.15 6.90 -21.30
N LEU A 239 15.90 5.60 -21.38
CA LEU A 239 14.53 5.09 -21.41
C LEU A 239 13.98 5.06 -19.98
N GLY A 240 12.98 5.88 -19.74
CA GLY A 240 12.16 5.79 -18.54
C GLY A 240 10.91 4.96 -18.82
N CYS A 241 10.40 4.28 -17.79
CA CYS A 241 9.13 3.58 -17.87
C CYS A 241 8.12 4.23 -16.92
N ARG A 242 7.04 4.83 -17.45
CA ARG A 242 5.98 5.47 -16.65
C ARG A 242 4.74 4.58 -16.72
N LYS A 243 3.95 4.62 -15.66
CA LYS A 243 2.62 4.03 -15.62
C LYS A 243 1.69 4.77 -16.59
N GLU A 244 0.71 4.06 -17.13
CA GLU A 244 -0.42 4.67 -17.83
C GLU A 244 -1.31 5.43 -16.81
N SER A 245 -1.03 6.72 -16.61
CA SER A 245 -1.89 7.62 -15.85
C SER A 245 -2.92 8.26 -16.78
N GLY A 246 -4.20 8.17 -16.43
CA GLY A 246 -5.25 8.99 -17.05
C GLY A 246 -5.19 10.47 -16.62
N GLU A 247 -4.13 10.89 -15.96
CA GLU A 247 -3.83 12.28 -15.63
C GLU A 247 -3.32 12.94 -16.92
N LYS A 248 -4.19 13.71 -17.60
CA LYS A 248 -3.70 14.83 -18.39
C LYS A 248 -3.05 15.78 -17.39
N GLU A 249 -1.73 15.98 -17.50
CA GLU A 249 -1.06 17.07 -16.82
C GLU A 249 -1.76 18.38 -17.20
N SER A 250 -2.24 19.10 -16.19
CA SER A 250 -2.70 20.50 -16.26
C SER A 250 -1.62 21.40 -15.72
#